data_AF-A0A838T1W2-F1
#
_entry.id   AF-A0A838T1W2-F1
#
_cell.length_a   1.000
_cell.length_b   1.000
_cell.length_c   1.000
_cell.angle_alpha   90.00
_cell.angle_beta   90.00
_cell.angle_gamma   90.00
#
_symmetry.space_group_name_H-M   'P 1'
#
loop_
_entity.id
_entity.type
_entity.pdbx_description
1 polymer ?
#
loop_
_entity_poly.entity_id
_entity_poly.type
_entity_poly.pdbx_seq_one_letter_code
_entity_poly.pdbx_strand_id
1 'polypeptide(L)'
;MLSARGAAEKGRRFARGEWDLDEPQSFKKIARSPVELAAITGILVRLFRALILTHGPVDSWAYLGAALALGAIFLLTMATLHLGRFPVKEWPWRAALFAVVETAAEMGTSFALIAIHKEPWGTVRAEYHDWQAMARGVAFWRFITLMLFALLLGATMHFVRTKLIPQGEDDDADLINRRAQSLL
;
A
#
# COMPACT_ATOMS: atom_id res chain seq x y z
N MET A 1 37.88 -12.45 1.59
CA MET A 1 37.67 -12.47 3.06
C MET A 1 37.43 -11.05 3.53
N LEU A 2 36.26 -10.75 4.10
CA LEU A 2 35.94 -9.42 4.62
C LEU A 2 36.71 -9.17 5.93
N SER A 3 37.43 -8.06 6.02
CA SER A 3 38.04 -7.58 7.26
C SER A 3 36.98 -7.43 8.36
N ALA A 4 37.35 -7.70 9.63
CA ALA A 4 36.46 -7.58 10.78
C ALA A 4 35.75 -6.21 10.88
N ARG A 5 36.39 -5.14 10.38
CA ARG A 5 35.76 -3.82 10.24
C ARG A 5 34.61 -3.81 9.22
N GLY A 6 34.79 -4.46 8.08
CA GLY A 6 33.75 -4.57 7.04
C GLY A 6 32.55 -5.40 7.48
N ALA A 7 32.76 -6.44 8.28
CA ALA A 7 31.66 -7.23 8.86
C ALA A 7 30.85 -6.42 9.90
N ALA A 8 31.53 -5.66 10.76
CA ALA A 8 30.88 -4.79 11.74
C ALA A 8 30.11 -3.63 11.09
N GLU A 9 30.66 -3.05 10.02
CA GLU A 9 30.00 -1.98 9.27
C GLU A 9 28.77 -2.48 8.50
N LYS A 10 28.87 -3.66 7.88
CA LYS A 10 27.74 -4.33 7.22
C LYS A 10 26.65 -4.70 8.23
N GLY A 11 27.02 -5.23 9.41
CA GLY A 11 26.10 -5.50 10.52
C GLY A 11 25.38 -4.24 11.03
N ARG A 12 26.08 -3.10 11.11
CA ARG A 12 25.48 -1.80 11.45
C ARG A 12 24.54 -1.27 10.37
N ARG A 13 24.84 -1.48 9.09
CA ARG A 13 23.92 -1.12 7.98
C ARG A 13 22.65 -1.98 8.00
N PHE A 14 22.78 -3.28 8.25
CA PHE A 14 21.63 -4.16 8.46
C PHE A 14 20.76 -3.72 9.64
N ALA A 15 21.37 -3.31 10.76
CA ALA A 15 20.65 -2.81 11.94
C ALA A 15 19.94 -1.45 11.69
N ARG A 16 20.41 -0.65 10.73
CA ARG A 16 19.77 0.62 10.31
C ARG A 16 18.73 0.44 9.20
N GLY A 17 18.51 -0.79 8.71
CA GLY A 17 17.57 -1.05 7.62
C GLY A 17 18.06 -0.57 6.25
N GLU A 18 19.36 -0.30 6.11
CA GLU A 18 19.97 0.16 4.86
C GLU A 18 20.22 -1.06 3.95
N TRP A 19 19.12 -1.60 3.43
CA TRP A 19 19.11 -2.64 2.39
C TRP A 19 19.49 -1.99 1.05
N ASP A 20 20.77 -1.99 0.73
CA ASP A 20 21.25 -1.68 -0.61
C ASP A 20 21.15 -2.93 -1.48
N LEU A 21 19.92 -3.30 -1.85
CA LEU A 21 19.70 -4.16 -2.99
C LEU A 21 20.02 -3.33 -4.22
N ASP A 22 20.95 -3.81 -5.06
CA ASP A 22 21.13 -3.35 -6.43
C ASP A 22 19.87 -3.69 -7.24
N GLU A 23 18.79 -2.96 -6.95
CA GLU A 23 17.49 -3.16 -7.56
C GLU A 23 17.54 -2.59 -8.98
N PRO A 24 17.14 -3.36 -10.01
CA PRO A 24 17.21 -2.91 -11.39
C PRO A 24 16.47 -1.58 -11.55
N GLN A 25 17.05 -0.66 -12.32
CA GLN A 25 16.55 0.72 -12.49
C GLN A 25 15.07 0.78 -12.93
N SER A 26 14.56 -0.25 -13.61
CA SER A 26 13.15 -0.38 -13.98
C SER A 26 12.22 -0.56 -12.77
N PHE A 27 12.59 -1.41 -11.81
CA PHE A 27 11.81 -1.60 -10.57
C PHE A 27 11.84 -0.34 -9.69
N LYS A 28 12.97 0.36 -9.62
CA LYS A 28 13.07 1.65 -8.92
C LYS A 28 12.15 2.72 -9.53
N LYS A 29 11.96 2.73 -10.85
CA LYS A 29 11.05 3.66 -11.55
C LYS A 29 9.59 3.34 -11.28
N ILE A 30 9.19 2.07 -11.42
CA ILE A 30 7.82 1.61 -11.16
C ILE A 30 7.46 1.83 -9.68
N ALA A 31 8.38 1.47 -8.77
CA ALA A 31 8.20 1.68 -7.34
C ALA A 31 8.19 3.18 -6.95
N ARG A 32 8.65 4.09 -7.80
CA ARG A 32 8.56 5.54 -7.60
C ARG A 32 7.30 6.16 -8.19
N SER A 33 6.69 5.57 -9.20
CA SER A 33 5.51 6.10 -9.89
C SER A 33 4.23 5.78 -9.08
N PRO A 34 3.59 6.79 -8.45
CA PRO A 34 2.44 6.55 -7.58
C PRO A 34 1.22 6.04 -8.38
N VAL A 35 1.15 6.41 -9.67
CA VAL A 35 0.11 6.03 -10.61
C VAL A 35 0.27 4.57 -11.05
N GLU A 36 1.49 4.15 -11.39
CA GLU A 36 1.75 2.77 -11.81
C GLU A 36 1.46 1.78 -10.68
N LEU A 37 1.84 2.11 -9.44
CA LEU A 37 1.54 1.26 -8.30
C LEU A 37 0.03 1.07 -8.10
N ALA A 38 -0.75 2.15 -8.19
CA ALA A 38 -2.21 2.09 -8.06
C ALA A 38 -2.83 1.27 -9.21
N ALA A 39 -2.37 1.50 -10.44
CA ALA A 39 -2.86 0.78 -11.61
C ALA A 39 -2.58 -0.73 -11.53
N ILE A 40 -1.34 -1.11 -11.20
CA ILE A 40 -0.94 -2.51 -11.00
C ILE A 40 -1.77 -3.14 -9.90
N THR A 41 -1.99 -2.43 -8.79
CA THR A 41 -2.82 -2.92 -7.68
C THR A 41 -4.24 -3.24 -8.16
N GLY A 42 -4.90 -2.34 -8.88
CA GLY A 42 -6.26 -2.56 -9.39
C GLY A 42 -6.36 -3.73 -10.38
N ILE A 43 -5.38 -3.86 -11.29
CA ILE A 43 -5.30 -4.99 -12.21
C ILE A 43 -5.20 -6.31 -11.44
N LEU A 44 -4.26 -6.39 -10.49
CA LEU A 44 -4.01 -7.61 -9.72
C LEU A 44 -5.20 -7.99 -8.85
N VAL A 45 -5.84 -7.02 -8.18
CA VAL A 45 -7.05 -7.23 -7.38
C VAL A 45 -8.17 -7.79 -8.25
N ARG A 46 -8.37 -7.26 -9.47
CA ARG A 46 -9.41 -7.76 -10.37
C ARG A 46 -9.14 -9.18 -10.86
N LEU A 47 -7.92 -9.45 -11.31
CA LEU A 47 -7.53 -10.77 -11.79
C LEU A 47 -7.61 -11.81 -10.67
N PHE A 48 -7.15 -11.46 -9.47
CA PHE A 48 -7.28 -12.31 -8.28
C PHE A 48 -8.75 -12.64 -8.00
N ARG A 49 -9.63 -11.62 -7.97
CA ARG A 49 -11.07 -11.84 -7.77
C ARG A 49 -11.66 -12.74 -8.85
N ALA A 50 -11.33 -12.50 -10.12
CA ALA A 50 -11.83 -13.30 -11.23
C ALA A 50 -11.38 -14.77 -11.11
N LEU A 51 -10.12 -15.01 -10.73
CA LEU A 51 -9.59 -16.35 -10.49
C LEU A 51 -10.32 -17.07 -9.35
N ILE A 52 -10.49 -16.39 -8.21
CA ILE A 52 -11.18 -16.92 -7.02
C ILE A 52 -12.62 -17.33 -7.35
N LEU A 53 -13.34 -16.48 -8.08
CA LEU A 53 -14.74 -16.74 -8.43
C LEU A 53 -14.91 -17.78 -9.56
N THR A 54 -13.88 -17.97 -10.39
CA THR A 54 -13.95 -18.95 -11.50
C THR A 54 -13.53 -20.36 -11.06
N HIS A 55 -12.54 -20.48 -10.17
CA HIS A 55 -11.93 -21.78 -9.83
C HIS A 55 -12.19 -22.21 -8.37
N GLY A 56 -12.70 -21.31 -7.54
CA GLY A 56 -12.87 -21.57 -6.11
C GLY A 56 -14.24 -22.12 -5.73
N PRO A 57 -14.37 -22.74 -4.54
CA PRO A 57 -15.65 -23.15 -3.99
C PRO A 57 -16.47 -21.94 -3.55
N VAL A 58 -17.29 -21.39 -4.45
CA VAL A 58 -18.13 -20.20 -4.21
C VAL A 58 -19.25 -20.42 -3.19
N ASP A 59 -19.63 -21.67 -2.93
CA ASP A 59 -20.63 -22.01 -1.90
C ASP A 59 -20.06 -21.92 -0.46
N SER A 60 -18.74 -21.83 -0.31
CA SER A 60 -18.09 -21.73 0.99
C SER A 60 -17.91 -20.27 1.40
N TRP A 61 -18.71 -19.84 2.40
CA TRP A 61 -18.59 -18.51 2.98
C TRP A 61 -17.19 -18.23 3.56
N ALA A 62 -16.57 -19.25 4.16
CA ALA A 62 -15.22 -19.13 4.71
C ALA A 62 -14.18 -18.87 3.61
N TYR A 63 -14.30 -19.55 2.47
CA TYR A 63 -13.42 -19.35 1.31
C TYR A 63 -13.58 -17.94 0.73
N LEU A 64 -14.82 -17.50 0.50
CA LEU A 64 -15.12 -16.16 -0.01
C LEU A 64 -14.64 -15.07 0.96
N GLY A 65 -14.87 -15.26 2.26
CA GLY A 65 -14.42 -14.35 3.31
C GLY A 65 -12.90 -14.26 3.38
N ALA A 66 -12.19 -15.39 3.31
CA ALA A 66 -10.72 -15.41 3.30
C ALA A 66 -10.14 -14.75 2.05
N ALA A 67 -10.71 -15.00 0.87
CA ALA A 67 -10.29 -14.36 -0.36
C ALA A 67 -10.52 -12.84 -0.33
N LEU A 68 -11.68 -12.39 0.17
CA LEU A 68 -11.97 -10.97 0.37
C LEU A 68 -10.95 -10.33 1.32
N ALA A 69 -10.67 -10.98 2.45
CA ALA A 69 -9.69 -10.50 3.43
C ALA A 69 -8.29 -10.40 2.83
N LEU A 70 -7.85 -11.41 2.06
CA LEU A 70 -6.55 -11.40 1.40
C LEU A 70 -6.44 -10.24 0.38
N GLY A 71 -7.47 -10.05 -0.45
CA GLY A 71 -7.52 -8.93 -1.38
C GLY A 71 -7.52 -7.56 -0.68
N ALA A 72 -8.23 -7.45 0.45
CA ALA A 72 -8.22 -6.24 1.27
C ALA A 72 -6.84 -5.97 1.88
N ILE A 73 -6.19 -6.98 2.48
CA ILE A 73 -4.83 -6.84 3.04
C ILE A 73 -3.85 -6.39 1.96
N PHE A 74 -3.92 -7.00 0.77
CA PHE A 74 -3.07 -6.62 -0.36
C PHE A 74 -3.27 -5.16 -0.76
N LEU A 75 -4.53 -4.74 -0.97
CA LEU A 75 -4.86 -3.36 -1.32
C LEU A 75 -4.38 -2.37 -0.25
N LEU A 76 -4.69 -2.64 1.03
CA LEU A 76 -4.32 -1.76 2.13
C LEU A 76 -2.80 -1.66 2.29
N THR A 77 -2.08 -2.75 2.06
CA THR A 77 -0.62 -2.76 2.06
C THR A 77 -0.06 -1.89 0.93
N MET A 78 -0.61 -2.01 -0.28
CA MET A 78 -0.21 -1.16 -1.42
C MET A 78 -0.54 0.32 -1.17
N ALA A 79 -1.69 0.60 -0.54
CA ALA A 79 -2.06 1.95 -0.12
C ALA A 79 -1.11 2.50 0.96
N THR A 80 -0.70 1.69 1.93
CA THR A 80 0.32 2.07 2.93
C THR A 80 1.65 2.37 2.26
N LEU A 81 2.11 1.53 1.33
CA LEU A 81 3.33 1.78 0.57
C LEU A 81 3.21 3.09 -0.22
N HIS A 82 2.07 3.34 -0.86
CA HIS A 82 1.81 4.58 -1.60
C HIS A 82 1.89 5.81 -0.68
N LEU A 83 1.15 5.81 0.42
CA LEU A 83 1.07 6.95 1.35
C LEU A 83 2.36 7.18 2.14
N GLY A 84 3.09 6.11 2.48
CA GLY A 84 4.35 6.17 3.21
C GLY A 84 5.46 6.94 2.48
N ARG A 85 5.30 7.19 1.17
CA ARG A 85 6.23 8.00 0.36
C ARG A 85 6.02 9.51 0.52
N PHE A 86 4.94 9.94 1.17
CA PHE A 86 4.51 11.34 1.20
C PHE A 86 4.30 11.84 2.63
N PRO A 87 4.42 13.17 2.87
CA PRO A 87 4.12 13.73 4.17
C PRO A 87 2.62 13.57 4.51
N VAL A 88 2.32 13.37 5.80
CA VAL A 88 0.96 13.05 6.30
C VAL A 88 -0.10 14.08 5.87
N LYS A 89 0.29 15.36 5.77
CA LYS A 89 -0.61 16.44 5.32
C LYS A 89 -1.20 16.24 3.91
N GLU A 90 -0.50 15.48 3.05
CA GLU A 90 -0.93 15.23 1.67
C GLU A 90 -1.73 13.92 1.52
N TRP A 91 -1.86 13.13 2.59
CA TRP A 91 -2.46 11.80 2.51
C TRP A 91 -3.91 11.78 2.03
N PRO A 92 -4.81 12.70 2.46
CA PRO A 92 -6.21 12.63 2.03
C PRO A 92 -6.38 12.74 0.51
N TRP A 93 -5.73 13.71 -0.12
CA TRP A 93 -5.81 13.88 -1.58
C TRP A 93 -5.10 12.75 -2.33
N ARG A 94 -3.97 12.26 -1.81
CA ARG A 94 -3.22 11.17 -2.45
C ARG A 94 -3.91 9.82 -2.34
N ALA A 95 -4.56 9.53 -1.22
CA ALA A 95 -5.41 8.35 -1.08
C ALA A 95 -6.62 8.43 -2.02
N ALA A 96 -7.17 9.63 -2.26
CA ALA A 96 -8.27 9.83 -3.21
C ALA A 96 -7.78 9.58 -4.64
N LEU A 97 -6.62 10.13 -5.01
CA LEU A 97 -6.00 9.87 -6.30
C LEU A 97 -5.67 8.38 -6.49
N PHE A 98 -5.14 7.72 -5.47
CA PHE A 98 -4.88 6.28 -5.49
C PHE A 98 -6.17 5.50 -5.74
N ALA A 99 -7.26 5.81 -5.02
CA ALA A 99 -8.56 5.18 -5.23
C ALA A 99 -9.08 5.34 -6.66
N VAL A 100 -8.99 6.54 -7.23
CA VAL A 100 -9.44 6.82 -8.59
C VAL A 100 -8.64 6.02 -9.62
N VAL A 101 -7.31 6.03 -9.53
CA VAL A 101 -6.43 5.33 -10.48
C VAL A 101 -6.57 3.82 -10.35
N GLU A 102 -6.59 3.31 -9.11
CA GLU A 102 -6.78 1.89 -8.82
C GLU A 102 -8.11 1.39 -9.36
N THR A 103 -9.19 2.13 -9.12
CA THR A 103 -10.53 1.78 -9.63
C THR A 103 -10.58 1.85 -11.16
N ALA A 104 -9.97 2.86 -11.77
CA ALA A 104 -9.92 2.95 -13.23
C ALA A 104 -9.22 1.73 -13.85
N ALA A 105 -8.12 1.27 -13.24
CA ALA A 105 -7.40 0.08 -13.67
C ALA A 105 -8.18 -1.22 -13.39
N GLU A 106 -8.80 -1.35 -12.21
CA GLU A 106 -9.66 -2.48 -11.85
C GLU A 106 -10.84 -2.61 -12.84
N MET A 107 -11.45 -1.48 -13.21
CA MET A 107 -12.59 -1.46 -14.10
C MET A 107 -12.23 -1.58 -15.57
N GLY A 108 -11.08 -1.04 -16.00
CA GLY A 108 -10.52 -1.29 -17.33
C GLY A 108 -10.17 -2.76 -17.54
N THR A 109 -9.58 -3.40 -16.53
CA THR A 109 -9.33 -4.86 -16.54
C THR A 109 -10.63 -5.63 -16.66
N SER A 110 -11.65 -5.22 -15.92
CA SER A 110 -12.96 -5.85 -16.01
C SER A 110 -13.60 -5.71 -17.39
N PHE A 111 -13.48 -4.52 -18.00
CA PHE A 111 -13.97 -4.28 -19.35
C PHE A 111 -13.32 -5.24 -20.37
N ALA A 112 -12.00 -5.45 -20.24
CA ALA A 112 -11.27 -6.41 -21.06
C ALA A 112 -11.72 -7.86 -20.79
N LEU A 113 -11.94 -8.23 -19.53
CA LEU A 113 -12.43 -9.55 -19.15
C LEU A 113 -13.86 -9.82 -19.65
N ILE A 114 -14.74 -8.81 -19.65
CA ILE A 114 -16.09 -8.90 -20.25
C ILE A 114 -15.96 -9.16 -21.75
N ALA A 115 -15.07 -8.45 -22.45
CA ALA A 115 -14.85 -8.63 -23.89
C ALA A 115 -14.48 -10.07 -24.27
N ILE A 116 -13.71 -10.75 -23.42
CA ILE A 116 -13.34 -12.16 -23.61
C ILE A 116 -14.26 -13.15 -22.88
N HIS A 117 -15.41 -12.68 -22.35
CA HIS A 117 -16.41 -13.47 -21.64
C HIS A 117 -15.86 -14.23 -20.42
N LYS A 118 -14.89 -13.64 -19.71
CA LYS A 118 -14.24 -14.22 -18.52
C LYS A 118 -14.56 -13.49 -17.22
N GLU A 119 -15.23 -12.35 -17.26
CA GLU A 119 -15.57 -11.60 -16.05
C GLU A 119 -16.72 -12.29 -15.27
N PRO A 120 -16.50 -12.70 -14.01
CA PRO A 120 -17.54 -13.25 -13.16
C PRO A 120 -18.30 -12.14 -12.40
N TRP A 121 -19.63 -12.25 -12.37
CA TRP A 121 -20.54 -11.40 -11.60
C TRP A 121 -21.47 -12.25 -10.73
N GLY A 122 -21.00 -12.59 -9.53
CA GLY A 122 -21.70 -13.53 -8.67
C GLY A 122 -21.69 -14.94 -9.27
N THR A 123 -22.87 -15.50 -9.53
CA THR A 123 -23.05 -16.83 -10.14
C THR A 123 -23.13 -16.80 -11.66
N VAL A 124 -23.18 -15.62 -12.28
CA VAL A 124 -23.28 -15.43 -13.74
C VAL A 124 -22.07 -14.69 -14.29
N ARG A 125 -21.95 -14.59 -15.61
CA ARG A 125 -20.93 -13.77 -16.25
C ARG A 125 -21.43 -12.33 -16.40
N ALA A 126 -20.54 -11.37 -16.24
CA ALA A 126 -20.86 -9.96 -16.43
C ALA A 126 -21.05 -9.66 -17.93
N GLU A 127 -22.03 -8.82 -18.23
CA GLU A 127 -22.20 -8.24 -19.56
C GLU A 127 -21.79 -6.76 -19.57
N TYR A 128 -21.66 -6.18 -20.78
CA TYR A 128 -21.26 -4.78 -20.92
C TYR A 128 -22.22 -3.79 -20.24
N HIS A 129 -23.51 -4.12 -20.16
CA HIS A 129 -24.51 -3.26 -19.52
C HIS A 129 -24.37 -3.23 -17.99
N ASP A 130 -23.80 -4.28 -17.38
CA ASP A 130 -23.52 -4.36 -15.94
C ASP A 130 -22.30 -3.50 -15.55
N TRP A 131 -21.41 -3.23 -16.51
CA TRP A 131 -20.11 -2.61 -16.25
C TRP A 131 -20.23 -1.26 -15.54
N GLN A 132 -21.19 -0.42 -15.92
CA GLN A 132 -21.35 0.91 -15.31
C GLN A 132 -21.86 0.83 -13.86
N ALA A 133 -22.75 -0.12 -13.55
CA ALA A 133 -23.21 -0.33 -12.17
C ALA A 133 -22.06 -0.88 -11.31
N MET A 134 -21.31 -1.84 -11.85
CA MET A 134 -20.12 -2.42 -11.23
C MET A 134 -19.05 -1.35 -10.94
N ALA A 135 -18.73 -0.51 -11.93
CA ALA A 135 -17.73 0.55 -11.78
C ALA A 135 -18.09 1.54 -10.67
N ARG A 136 -19.35 1.97 -10.59
CA ARG A 136 -19.82 2.88 -9.54
C ARG A 136 -19.73 2.23 -8.16
N GLY A 137 -20.11 0.96 -8.05
CA GLY A 137 -20.02 0.20 -6.80
C GLY A 137 -18.58 0.08 -6.31
N VAL A 138 -17.66 -0.31 -7.20
CA VAL A 138 -16.23 -0.40 -6.88
C VAL A 138 -15.68 0.97 -6.49
N ALA A 139 -15.91 2.01 -7.30
CA ALA A 139 -15.43 3.36 -7.02
C ALA A 139 -15.88 3.87 -5.64
N PHE A 140 -17.17 3.72 -5.34
CA PHE A 140 -17.76 4.21 -4.10
C PHE A 140 -17.16 3.51 -2.87
N TRP A 141 -17.15 2.16 -2.87
CA TRP A 141 -16.62 1.40 -1.75
C TRP A 141 -15.10 1.55 -1.61
N ARG A 142 -14.36 1.56 -2.73
CA ARG A 142 -12.89 1.77 -2.72
C ARG A 142 -12.53 3.13 -2.16
N PHE A 143 -13.21 4.18 -2.61
CA PHE A 143 -12.99 5.51 -2.10
C PHE A 143 -13.21 5.58 -0.58
N ILE A 144 -14.33 5.06 -0.09
CA ILE A 144 -14.63 5.04 1.36
C ILE A 144 -13.57 4.25 2.12
N THR A 145 -13.27 3.01 1.71
CA THR A 145 -12.30 2.16 2.40
C THR A 145 -10.91 2.81 2.48
N LEU A 146 -10.43 3.38 1.37
CA LEU A 146 -9.10 3.98 1.30
C LEU A 146 -9.02 5.31 2.07
N MET A 147 -10.08 6.13 2.06
CA MET A 147 -10.17 7.33 2.89
C MET A 147 -10.14 6.98 4.38
N LEU A 148 -11.00 6.06 4.82
CA LEU A 148 -11.04 5.64 6.21
C LEU A 148 -9.70 5.04 6.66
N PHE A 149 -9.08 4.23 5.80
CA PHE A 149 -7.77 3.66 6.09
C PHE A 149 -6.67 4.73 6.17
N ALA A 150 -6.64 5.69 5.24
CA ALA A 150 -5.66 6.77 5.27
C ALA A 150 -5.77 7.63 6.54
N LEU A 151 -7.01 7.91 6.98
CA LEU A 151 -7.27 8.61 8.23
C LEU A 151 -6.82 7.79 9.44
N LEU A 152 -7.15 6.51 9.48
CA LEU A 152 -6.74 5.59 10.55
C LEU A 152 -5.21 5.52 10.65
N LEU A 153 -4.52 5.30 9.52
CA LEU A 153 -3.07 5.22 9.46
C LEU A 153 -2.43 6.55 9.89
N GLY A 154 -3.02 7.68 9.50
CA GLY A 154 -2.57 9.01 9.88
C GLY A 154 -2.68 9.23 11.39
N ALA A 155 -3.80 8.82 11.99
CA ALA A 155 -4.03 8.86 13.43
C ALA A 155 -3.03 7.96 14.17
N THR A 156 -2.78 6.74 13.68
CA THR A 156 -1.77 5.84 14.24
C THR A 156 -0.37 6.46 14.21
N MET A 157 0.05 7.04 13.07
CA MET A 157 1.35 7.69 12.96
C MET A 157 1.47 8.92 13.87
N HIS A 158 0.41 9.71 14.00
CA HIS A 158 0.37 10.84 14.91
C HIS A 158 0.52 10.38 16.37
N PHE A 159 -0.17 9.32 16.76
CA PHE A 159 -0.06 8.72 18.10
C PHE A 159 1.37 8.22 18.38
N VAL A 160 1.97 7.48 17.43
CA VAL A 160 3.35 6.96 17.57
C VAL A 160 4.35 8.10 17.74
N ARG A 161 4.27 9.14 16.90
CA ARG A 161 5.20 10.28 16.97
C ARG A 161 5.08 11.08 18.26
N THR A 162 3.87 11.22 18.79
CA THR A 162 3.62 12.04 19.99
C THR A 162 3.83 11.29 21.30
N LYS A 163 3.72 9.96 21.31
CA LYS A 163 3.77 9.16 22.55
C LYS A 163 4.96 8.22 22.66
N LEU A 164 5.53 7.74 21.55
CA LEU A 164 6.62 6.75 21.55
C LEU A 164 8.00 7.33 21.24
N ILE A 165 8.11 8.57 20.77
CA ILE A 165 9.38 9.26 20.59
C ILE A 165 9.47 10.36 21.66
N PRO A 166 10.02 10.09 22.86
CA PRO A 166 10.32 11.13 23.83
C PRO A 166 11.33 12.10 23.22
N GLN A 167 11.20 13.40 23.50
CA GLN A 167 12.13 14.47 23.09
C GLN A 167 13.52 14.38 23.77
N GLY A 168 13.94 13.19 24.21
CA GLY A 168 15.15 12.99 25.04
C GLY A 168 16.47 13.20 24.31
N GLU A 169 16.48 13.22 22.97
CA GLU A 169 17.73 13.41 22.21
C GLU A 169 18.16 14.89 22.13
N ASP A 170 17.20 15.83 22.25
CA ASP A 170 17.50 17.27 22.27
C ASP A 170 17.98 17.72 23.66
N ASP A 171 17.42 17.18 24.76
CA ASP A 171 17.84 17.51 26.13
C ASP A 171 19.27 17.03 26.46
N ASP A 172 19.67 15.84 25.98
CA ASP A 172 21.01 15.31 26.20
C ASP A 172 22.09 16.09 25.40
N ALA A 173 21.78 16.50 24.17
CA ALA A 173 22.67 17.33 23.37
C ALA A 173 22.90 18.72 23.98
N ASP A 174 21.84 19.33 24.53
CA ASP A 174 21.90 20.62 25.20
C ASP A 174 22.65 20.54 26.54
N LEU A 175 22.49 19.44 27.29
CA LEU A 175 23.23 19.17 28.53
C LEU A 175 24.72 18.97 28.28
N ILE A 176 25.11 18.27 27.20
CA ILE A 176 26.51 18.09 26.81
C ILE A 176 27.14 19.44 26.42
N ASN A 177 26.42 20.26 25.65
CA ASN A 177 26.91 21.58 25.24
C ASN A 177 27.07 22.54 26.43
N ARG A 178 26.11 22.55 27.37
CA ARG A 178 26.22 23.33 28.62
C ARG A 178 27.39 22.87 29.49
N ARG A 179 27.61 21.55 29.61
CA ARG A 179 28.77 21.02 30.34
C ARG A 179 30.10 21.40 29.69
N ALA A 180 30.18 21.35 28.36
CA ALA A 180 31.38 21.77 27.63
C ALA A 180 31.69 23.26 27.82
N GLN A 181 30.67 24.12 27.87
CA GLN A 181 30.83 25.55 28.13
C GLN A 181 31.21 25.88 29.58
N SER A 182 30.80 25.06 30.55
CA SER A 182 31.14 25.26 31.97
C SER A 182 32.58 24.84 32.35
N LEU A 183 33.29 24.18 31.45
CA LEU A 183 34.66 23.68 31.66
C LEU A 183 35.73 24.55 30.98
N LEU A 184 35.33 25.66 30.35
CA LEU A 184 36.19 26.70 29.78
C LEU A 184 36.11 27.96 30.65
#